data_AF-A0A959RQY9-F1
#
_entry.id   AF-A0A959RQY9-F1
#
_cell.length_a   1.000
_cell.length_b   1.000
_cell.length_c   1.000
_cell.angle_alpha   90.00
_cell.angle_beta   90.00
_cell.angle_gamma   90.00
#
_symmetry.space_group_name_H-M   'P 1'
#
loop_
_entity.id
_entity.type
_entity.pdbx_description
1 polymer ?
#
loop_
_entity_poly.entity_id
_entity_poly.type
_entity_poly.pdbx_seq_one_letter_code
_entity_poly.pdbx_strand_id
1 'polypeptide(L)'
;MKIAVHSSKWSFSEEWIEYCKEKGIDYKIVNCYASSIIQDIEDCDVLLFHHHHTHVKDFLFAKQLLFAVEQSGKKVFPNFNTNWHFDDKIGQKYLLESIKAPIVPTFVFYSKEEAID
;
A
#
# COMPACT_ATOMS: atom_id res chain seq x y z
N MET A 1 14.66 -9.44 13.69
CA MET A 1 13.64 -9.17 12.67
C MET A 1 12.29 -9.16 13.36
N LYS A 2 11.63 -8.00 13.44
CA LYS A 2 10.31 -7.84 14.04
C LYS A 2 9.34 -7.20 13.05
N ILE A 3 8.15 -7.77 12.93
CA ILE A 3 7.15 -7.37 11.93
C ILE A 3 6.00 -6.61 12.62
N ALA A 4 5.81 -5.34 12.27
CA ALA A 4 4.60 -4.60 12.60
C ALA A 4 3.47 -4.99 11.65
N VAL A 5 2.31 -5.37 12.17
CA VAL A 5 1.14 -5.75 11.37
C VAL A 5 -0.04 -4.86 11.74
N HIS A 6 -0.59 -4.15 10.76
CA HIS A 6 -1.88 -3.50 10.94
C HIS A 6 -3.01 -4.53 10.87
N SER A 7 -3.69 -4.77 12.00
CA SER A 7 -4.78 -5.74 12.04
C SER A 7 -6.10 -5.12 11.58
N SER A 8 -6.77 -5.79 10.63
CA SER A 8 -8.15 -5.51 10.27
C SER A 8 -8.88 -6.78 9.80
N LYS A 9 -10.18 -6.87 10.10
CA LYS A 9 -10.99 -8.09 9.91
C LYS A 9 -11.21 -8.51 8.45
N TRP A 10 -10.91 -7.63 7.49
CA TRP A 10 -11.12 -7.85 6.06
C TRP A 10 -9.80 -7.94 5.30
N SER A 11 -8.69 -8.03 6.01
CA SER A 11 -7.35 -7.98 5.44
C SER A 11 -6.59 -9.28 5.61
N PHE A 12 -5.48 -9.41 4.86
CA PHE A 12 -4.50 -10.48 5.03
C PHE A 12 -3.78 -10.48 6.39
N SER A 13 -4.15 -9.58 7.31
CA SER A 13 -3.50 -9.47 8.61
C SER A 13 -3.65 -10.74 9.44
N GLU A 14 -4.78 -11.45 9.37
CA GLU A 14 -4.99 -12.68 10.14
C GLU A 14 -4.03 -13.78 9.68
N GLU A 15 -3.87 -13.96 8.37
CA GLU A 15 -2.96 -14.93 7.77
C GLU A 15 -1.49 -14.57 8.03
N TRP A 16 -1.13 -13.29 7.98
CA TRP A 16 0.24 -12.86 8.31
C TRP A 16 0.58 -13.11 9.78
N ILE A 17 -0.37 -12.82 10.68
CA ILE A 17 -0.20 -13.06 12.12
C ILE A 17 -0.07 -14.55 12.38
N GLU A 18 -0.91 -15.38 11.77
CA GLU A 18 -0.85 -16.82 11.96
C GLU A 18 0.45 -17.41 11.42
N TYR A 19 0.89 -16.97 10.25
CA TYR A 19 2.20 -17.35 9.71
C TYR A 19 3.35 -16.96 10.64
N CYS A 20 3.31 -15.76 11.24
CA CYS A 20 4.33 -15.34 12.20
C CYS A 20 4.36 -16.24 13.44
N LYS A 21 3.18 -16.62 13.97
CA LYS A 21 3.09 -17.57 15.09
C LYS A 21 3.64 -18.95 14.72
N GLU A 22 3.20 -19.52 13.60
CA GLU A 22 3.61 -20.86 13.13
C GLU A 22 5.12 -20.95 12.91
N LYS A 23 5.75 -19.86 12.46
CA LYS A 23 7.20 -19.80 12.19
C LYS A 23 8.02 -19.24 13.33
N GLY A 24 7.41 -18.82 14.44
CA GLY A 24 8.11 -18.19 15.56
C GLY A 24 8.79 -16.87 15.18
N ILE A 25 8.21 -16.10 14.26
CA ILE A 25 8.70 -14.77 13.86
C ILE A 25 8.13 -13.74 14.83
N ASP A 26 9.00 -12.88 15.39
CA ASP A 26 8.56 -11.80 16.27
C ASP A 26 7.70 -10.78 15.51
N TYR A 27 6.56 -10.43 16.09
CA TYR A 27 5.60 -9.52 15.47
C TYR A 27 4.90 -8.65 16.52
N LYS A 28 4.38 -7.51 16.06
CA LYS A 28 3.66 -6.54 16.86
C LYS A 28 2.42 -6.09 16.11
N ILE A 29 1.27 -6.12 16.77
CA ILE A 29 0.05 -5.54 16.20
C ILE A 29 0.09 -4.02 16.41
N VAL A 30 -0.14 -3.26 15.34
CA VAL A 30 -0.11 -1.79 15.37
C VAL A 30 -1.36 -1.18 14.74
N ASN A 31 -1.65 0.07 15.08
CA ASN A 31 -2.70 0.84 14.45
C ASN A 31 -2.07 1.88 13.51
N CYS A 32 -2.10 1.65 12.19
CA CYS A 32 -1.54 2.57 11.20
C CYS A 32 -2.20 3.95 11.20
N TYR A 33 -3.40 4.10 11.76
CA TYR A 33 -4.06 5.39 11.90
C TYR A 33 -3.70 6.14 13.19
N ALA A 34 -2.86 5.56 14.06
CA ALA A 34 -2.41 6.23 15.27
C ALA A 34 -1.45 7.37 14.93
N SER A 35 -1.60 8.52 15.60
CA SER A 35 -0.65 9.64 15.46
C SER A 35 0.77 9.27 15.93
N SER A 36 0.89 8.23 16.76
CA SER A 36 2.15 7.67 17.27
C SER A 36 2.75 6.58 16.39
N ILE A 37 2.20 6.32 15.20
CA ILE A 37 2.56 5.13 14.40
C ILE A 37 4.07 5.00 14.16
N ILE A 38 4.80 6.11 13.98
CA ILE A 38 6.25 6.07 13.76
C ILE A 38 6.99 5.58 15.01
N GLN A 39 6.60 6.04 16.20
CA GLN A 39 7.13 5.54 17.47
C GLN A 39 6.69 4.08 17.71
N ASP A 40 5.45 3.75 17.37
CA ASP A 40 4.90 2.41 17.56
C ASP A 40 5.60 1.33 16.72
N ILE A 41 6.31 1.70 15.65
CA ILE A 41 7.08 0.78 14.80
C ILE A 41 8.60 0.97 14.92
N GLU A 42 9.07 1.77 15.88
CA GLU A 42 10.51 2.06 16.04
C GLU A 42 11.32 0.77 16.20
N ASP A 43 10.82 -0.15 17.04
CA ASP A 43 11.40 -1.47 17.34
C ASP A 43 11.13 -2.53 16.26
N CYS A 44 10.49 -2.16 15.15
CA CYS A 44 10.12 -3.06 14.06
C CYS A 44 11.00 -2.84 12.81
N ASP A 45 11.31 -3.92 12.10
CA ASP A 45 12.08 -3.88 10.85
C ASP A 45 11.19 -3.78 9.61
N VAL A 46 9.95 -4.27 9.72
CA VAL A 46 8.98 -4.37 8.62
C VAL A 46 7.62 -3.85 9.06
N LEU A 47 6.91 -3.10 8.21
CA LEU A 47 5.49 -2.77 8.39
C LEU A 47 4.64 -3.44 7.31
N LEU A 48 3.66 -4.24 7.71
CA LEU A 48 2.65 -4.84 6.84
C LEU A 48 1.32 -4.12 7.03
N PHE A 49 0.83 -3.45 5.98
CA PHE A 49 -0.45 -2.74 5.98
C PHE A 49 -1.22 -3.04 4.69
N HIS A 50 -2.12 -4.02 4.76
CA HIS A 50 -3.05 -4.33 3.67
C HIS A 50 -4.20 -3.31 3.67
N HIS A 51 -3.96 -2.20 2.98
CA HIS A 51 -4.93 -1.14 2.77
C HIS A 51 -5.86 -1.49 1.59
N HIS A 52 -7.11 -1.01 1.64
CA HIS A 52 -8.12 -1.33 0.64
C HIS A 52 -8.69 -0.08 -0.04
N HIS A 53 -8.76 -0.10 -1.37
CA HIS A 53 -9.20 1.05 -2.17
C HIS A 53 -10.64 1.51 -1.90
N THR A 54 -11.53 0.63 -1.44
CA THR A 54 -12.91 1.00 -1.07
C THR A 54 -13.04 1.64 0.32
N HIS A 55 -11.98 1.62 1.14
CA HIS A 55 -11.97 2.30 2.43
C HIS A 55 -11.41 3.71 2.27
N VAL A 56 -12.26 4.72 2.47
CA VAL A 56 -11.91 6.14 2.28
C VAL A 56 -10.65 6.55 3.06
N LYS A 57 -10.48 6.03 4.29
CA LYS A 57 -9.28 6.31 5.09
C LYS A 57 -8.01 5.77 4.44
N ASP A 58 -8.08 4.54 3.91
CA ASP A 58 -6.95 3.89 3.26
C ASP A 58 -6.57 4.59 1.97
N PHE A 59 -7.57 4.86 1.13
CA PHE A 59 -7.42 5.58 -0.13
C PHE A 59 -6.69 6.92 0.05
N LEU A 60 -7.02 7.66 1.12
CA LEU A 60 -6.46 8.98 1.37
C LEU A 60 -5.06 8.98 2.01
N PHE A 61 -4.69 7.94 2.77
CA PHE A 61 -3.54 8.01 3.69
C PHE A 61 -2.53 6.86 3.57
N ALA A 62 -2.96 5.66 3.17
CA ALA A 62 -2.11 4.47 3.32
C ALA A 62 -0.80 4.57 2.54
N LYS A 63 -0.85 5.09 1.30
CA LYS A 63 0.33 5.31 0.46
C LYS A 63 1.31 6.29 1.10
N GLN A 64 0.82 7.37 1.73
CA GLN A 64 1.66 8.38 2.39
C GLN A 64 2.45 7.78 3.55
N LEU A 65 1.79 6.97 4.40
CA LEU A 65 2.48 6.28 5.48
C LEU A 65 3.49 5.27 4.94
N LEU A 66 3.07 4.39 4.04
CA LEU A 66 3.92 3.31 3.50
C LEU A 66 5.19 3.89 2.85
N PHE A 67 5.06 4.94 2.04
CA PHE A 67 6.20 5.53 1.34
C PHE A 67 7.13 6.29 2.29
N ALA A 68 6.59 6.98 3.30
CA ALA A 68 7.41 7.63 4.32
C ALA A 68 8.21 6.61 5.14
N VAL A 69 7.57 5.50 5.54
CA VAL A 69 8.23 4.42 6.29
C VAL A 69 9.27 3.71 5.42
N GLU A 70 8.97 3.43 4.16
CA GLU A 70 9.94 2.85 3.21
C GLU A 70 11.17 3.75 3.03
N GLN A 71 10.94 5.06 2.83
CA GLN A 71 12.01 6.04 2.64
C GLN A 71 12.87 6.24 3.90
N SER A 72 12.33 5.93 5.08
CA SER A 72 13.10 5.90 6.35
C SER A 72 14.09 4.73 6.44
N GLY A 73 14.05 3.78 5.49
CA GLY A 73 14.91 2.60 5.44
C GLY A 73 14.29 1.33 6.03
N LYS A 74 13.07 1.40 6.57
CA LYS A 74 12.31 0.21 6.99
C LYS A 74 11.67 -0.47 5.77
N LYS A 75 11.48 -1.79 5.83
CA LYS A 75 10.74 -2.49 4.76
C LYS A 75 9.25 -2.33 4.97
N VAL A 76 8.49 -2.25 3.89
CA VAL A 76 7.03 -2.20 3.97
C VAL A 76 6.41 -3.17 2.97
N PHE A 77 5.20 -3.62 3.29
CA PHE A 77 4.33 -4.27 2.31
C PHE A 77 2.92 -3.67 2.38
N PRO A 78 2.35 -3.27 1.23
CA PRO A 78 3.01 -3.20 -0.08
C PRO A 78 4.04 -2.06 -0.15
N ASN A 79 5.06 -2.20 -0.98
CA ASN A 79 6.10 -1.17 -1.18
C ASN A 79 5.73 -0.23 -2.34
N PHE A 80 6.55 0.80 -2.56
CA PHE A 80 6.30 1.77 -3.64
C PHE A 80 6.07 1.08 -4.98
N ASN A 81 7.01 0.22 -5.39
CA ASN A 81 7.00 -0.43 -6.70
C ASN A 81 5.80 -1.37 -6.90
N THR A 82 5.22 -1.93 -5.84
CA THR A 82 4.05 -2.81 -5.95
C THR A 82 2.72 -2.09 -5.81
N ASN A 83 2.70 -0.81 -5.41
CA ASN A 83 1.46 -0.14 -5.01
C ASN A 83 1.28 1.30 -5.51
N TRP A 84 2.30 1.94 -6.09
CA TRP A 84 2.14 3.31 -6.61
C TRP A 84 0.97 3.41 -7.61
N HIS A 85 0.87 2.43 -8.52
CA HIS A 85 -0.18 2.32 -9.52
C HIS A 85 -1.45 1.58 -9.04
N PHE A 86 -1.52 1.15 -7.77
CA PHE A 86 -2.70 0.44 -7.26
C PHE A 86 -3.91 1.38 -7.26
N ASP A 87 -5.01 0.88 -7.84
CA ASP A 87 -6.26 1.60 -8.11
C ASP A 87 -6.13 2.91 -8.92
N ASP A 88 -4.99 3.12 -9.59
CA ASP A 88 -4.77 4.22 -10.51
C ASP A 88 -4.75 3.72 -11.95
N LYS A 89 -5.87 3.86 -12.66
CA LYS A 89 -6.01 3.41 -14.05
C LYS A 89 -5.17 4.23 -15.02
N ILE A 90 -4.93 5.50 -14.72
CA ILE A 90 -4.10 6.37 -15.56
C ILE A 90 -2.62 6.00 -15.40
N GLY A 91 -2.17 5.80 -14.16
CA GLY A 91 -0.82 5.29 -13.87
C GLY A 91 -0.57 3.92 -14.50
N GLN A 92 -1.54 2.99 -14.40
CA GLN A 92 -1.47 1.69 -15.05
C GLN A 92 -1.39 1.80 -16.57
N LYS A 93 -2.20 2.67 -17.20
CA LYS A 93 -2.14 2.93 -18.64
C LYS A 93 -0.73 3.34 -19.07
N TYR A 94 -0.16 4.37 -18.44
CA TYR A 94 1.15 4.89 -18.85
C TYR A 94 2.28 3.87 -18.64
N LEU A 95 2.23 3.09 -17.55
CA LEU A 95 3.17 1.99 -17.34
C LEU A 95 3.11 0.97 -18.49
N LEU A 96 1.90 0.52 -18.85
CA LEU A 96 1.71 -0.47 -19.92
C LEU A 96 2.14 0.08 -21.29
N GLU A 97 1.83 1.34 -21.59
CA GLU A 97 2.29 2.01 -22.82
C GLU A 97 3.82 2.08 -22.89
N SER A 98 4.48 2.42 -21.77
CA SER A 98 5.95 2.56 -21.72
C SER A 98 6.70 1.26 -22.05
N ILE A 99 6.08 0.11 -21.77
CA ILE A 99 6.65 -1.21 -22.07
C ILE A 99 6.07 -1.83 -23.35
N LYS A 100 5.25 -1.08 -24.10
CA LYS A 100 4.57 -1.52 -25.33
C LYS A 100 3.70 -2.78 -25.11
N ALA A 101 3.10 -2.90 -23.93
CA ALA A 101 2.17 -3.98 -23.65
C ALA A 101 0.88 -3.83 -24.47
N PRO A 102 0.22 -4.95 -24.83
CA PRO A 102 -1.08 -4.89 -25.50
C PRO A 102 -2.14 -4.33 -24.54
N ILE A 103 -2.75 -3.20 -24.89
CA ILE A 103 -3.83 -2.57 -24.13
C ILE A 103 -4.96 -2.12 -25.04
N VAL A 104 -6.16 -1.99 -24.49
CA VAL A 104 -7.26 -1.33 -25.17
C VAL A 104 -6.90 0.15 -25.34
N PRO A 105 -7.10 0.74 -26.53
CA PRO A 105 -6.91 2.17 -26.73
C PRO A 105 -7.66 2.95 -25.66
N THR A 106 -6.92 3.78 -24.92
CA THR A 106 -7.43 4.52 -23.78
C THR A 106 -7.07 5.99 -23.97
N PHE A 107 -8.06 6.87 -23.85
CA PHE A 107 -7.89 8.31 -23.99
C PHE A 107 -8.16 8.97 -22.65
N VAL A 108 -7.30 9.90 -22.25
CA VAL A 108 -7.39 10.60 -20.95
C VAL A 108 -7.62 12.08 -21.25
N PHE A 109 -8.66 12.63 -20.64
CA PHE A 109 -9.06 14.03 -20.80
C PHE A 109 -9.13 14.68 -19.42
N TYR A 110 -8.70 15.93 -19.31
CA TYR A 110 -8.68 16.67 -18.03
C TYR A 110 -9.67 17.84 -18.01
N SER A 111 -10.32 18.11 -19.14
CA SER A 111 -11.43 19.05 -19.27
C SER A 111 -12.64 18.38 -19.92
N LYS A 112 -13.80 19.01 -19.74
CA LYS A 112 -15.03 18.54 -20.38
C LYS A 112 -14.97 18.77 -21.89
N GLU A 113 -14.40 19.89 -22.31
CA GLU A 113 -14.26 20.30 -23.70
C GLU A 113 -13.41 19.29 -24.49
N GLU A 114 -12.24 18.91 -23.96
CA GLU A 114 -11.38 17.88 -24.57
C GLU A 114 -12.07 16.51 -24.66
N ALA A 115 -12.98 16.19 -23.74
CA ALA A 115 -13.66 14.90 -23.70
C ALA A 115 -14.83 14.77 -24.68
N ILE A 116 -15.34 15.90 -25.22
CA ILE A 116 -16.51 15.92 -26.12
C ILE A 116 -16.20 16.36 -27.55
N ASP A 117 -15.00 16.89 -27.79
CA ASP A 117 -14.47 17.18 -29.14
C ASP A 117 -14.18 15.87 -29.92
#